data_AF-Q9CAM2-F1
#
_entry.id   AF-Q9CAM2-F1
#
_cell.length_a   1.000
_cell.length_b   1.000
_cell.length_c   1.000
_cell.angle_alpha   90.00
_cell.angle_beta   90.00
_cell.angle_gamma   90.00
#
_symmetry.space_group_name_H-M   'P 1'
#
loop_
_entity.id
_entity.type
_entity.pdbx_description
1 polymer ?
#
loop_
_entity_poly.entity_id
_entity_poly.type
_entity_poly.pdbx_seq_one_letter_code
_entity_poly.pdbx_strand_id
1 'polypeptide(L)'
;MGESFEGWNAWLEDAYLLCTPEDPECLKHHYITRTEKDEPQYTVDEEIAMMNEQITKSEGFDIDFSLFRCLFNYHLVDPDDFDFLDDESEETNGDFMKRFSQESLKRYNDECGTNKYEFHEVVKANFHGSCGYMFLITFQVFDPSDDQEKTFQARIRYTTHYPTEFVFCRPKPNPEVDSHETAEEDVKG
;
A
#
# COMPACT_ATOMS: atom_id res chain seq x y z
N MET A 1 3.59 15.33 25.65
CA MET A 1 4.55 15.25 24.52
C MET A 1 3.75 15.62 23.30
N GLY A 2 4.15 16.66 22.56
CA GLY A 2 3.49 16.92 21.28
C GLY A 2 3.82 15.74 20.38
N GLU A 3 2.81 15.06 19.87
CA GLU A 3 2.99 14.12 18.76
C GLU A 3 3.81 14.87 17.72
N SER A 4 5.03 14.41 17.46
CA SER A 4 5.79 14.93 16.34
C SER A 4 4.91 14.68 15.13
N PHE A 5 4.38 15.74 14.53
CA PHE A 5 3.71 15.63 13.24
C PHE A 5 4.76 15.04 12.29
N GLU A 6 4.64 13.74 12.00
CA GLU A 6 5.62 12.99 11.18
C GLU A 6 5.63 13.45 9.72
N GLY A 7 4.91 14.54 9.42
CA GLY A 7 4.73 15.09 8.09
C GLY A 7 3.52 14.48 7.42
N TRP A 8 2.97 15.21 6.46
CA TRP A 8 1.91 14.73 5.56
C TRP A 8 2.29 13.42 4.85
N ASN A 9 3.58 13.12 4.77
CA ASN A 9 4.13 11.94 4.12
C ASN A 9 3.86 10.64 4.90
N ALA A 10 3.74 10.73 6.23
CA ALA A 10 3.41 9.59 7.07
C ALA A 10 1.90 9.30 7.13
N TRP A 11 1.07 10.27 6.72
CA TRP A 11 -0.37 10.21 6.94
C TRP A 11 -1.04 9.20 6.00
N LEU A 12 -1.50 8.12 6.61
CA LEU A 12 -2.46 7.18 6.04
C LEU A 12 -3.85 7.57 6.53
N GLU A 13 -4.83 7.50 5.64
CA GLU A 13 -6.23 7.72 6.01
C GLU A 13 -6.73 6.51 6.80
N ASP A 14 -7.60 6.74 7.78
CA ASP A 14 -8.42 5.66 8.32
C ASP A 14 -9.40 5.19 7.24
N ALA A 15 -9.85 3.95 7.35
CA ALA A 15 -10.92 3.41 6.53
C ALA A 15 -12.22 4.19 6.76
N TYR A 16 -12.84 4.65 5.69
CA TYR A 16 -14.18 5.24 5.73
C TYR A 16 -15.00 4.78 4.53
N LEU A 17 -16.30 4.59 4.76
CA LEU A 17 -17.24 4.11 3.76
C LEU A 17 -17.39 5.11 2.61
N LEU A 18 -17.28 4.63 1.37
CA LEU A 18 -17.67 5.36 0.17
C LEU A 18 -19.09 4.99 -0.25
N CYS A 19 -19.37 3.69 -0.41
CA CYS A 19 -20.70 3.20 -0.78
C CYS A 19 -20.96 1.78 -0.28
N THR A 20 -22.23 1.48 0.00
CA THR A 20 -22.67 0.12 0.32
C THR A 20 -23.06 -0.62 -0.97
N PRO A 21 -23.13 -1.97 -0.95
CA PRO A 21 -23.51 -2.77 -2.12
C PRO A 21 -24.91 -2.45 -2.67
N GLU A 22 -25.80 -1.94 -1.83
CA GLU A 22 -27.18 -1.60 -2.17
C GLU A 22 -27.29 -0.27 -2.91
N ASP A 23 -26.23 0.55 -2.88
CA ASP A 23 -26.19 1.81 -3.62
C ASP A 23 -25.99 1.53 -5.12
N PRO A 24 -26.97 1.86 -5.98
CA PRO A 24 -26.87 1.61 -7.42
C PRO A 24 -25.79 2.45 -8.13
N GLU A 25 -25.31 3.53 -7.50
CA GLU A 25 -24.23 4.37 -8.02
C GLU A 25 -22.84 3.84 -7.60
N CYS A 26 -22.79 2.83 -6.72
CA CYS A 26 -21.55 2.24 -6.25
C CYS A 26 -20.80 1.54 -7.40
N LEU A 27 -19.54 1.95 -7.61
CA LEU A 27 -18.68 1.36 -8.62
C LEU A 27 -18.38 -0.11 -8.27
N LYS A 28 -18.52 -0.98 -9.27
CA LYS A 28 -18.25 -2.41 -9.12
C LYS A 28 -16.80 -2.70 -9.48
N HIS A 29 -15.94 -2.65 -8.47
CA HIS A 29 -14.56 -3.05 -8.63
C HIS A 29 -14.42 -4.58 -8.67
N HIS A 30 -13.55 -5.10 -9.54
CA HIS A 30 -13.37 -6.54 -9.75
C HIS A 30 -12.86 -7.28 -8.50
N TYR A 31 -12.19 -6.56 -7.58
CA TYR A 31 -11.63 -7.12 -6.35
C TYR A 31 -12.64 -7.22 -5.19
N ILE A 32 -13.80 -6.55 -5.29
CA ILE A 32 -14.90 -6.71 -4.33
C ILE A 32 -15.75 -7.87 -4.80
N THR A 33 -15.47 -9.05 -4.24
CA THR A 33 -16.09 -10.31 -4.67
C THR A 33 -17.19 -10.81 -3.73
N ARG A 34 -17.27 -10.27 -2.52
CA ARG A 34 -18.22 -10.68 -1.48
C ARG A 34 -19.62 -10.14 -1.75
N THR A 35 -20.64 -10.92 -1.40
CA THR A 35 -22.06 -10.63 -1.64
C THR A 35 -22.92 -10.89 -0.39
N GLU A 36 -24.20 -10.56 -0.47
CA GLU A 36 -25.21 -10.86 0.56
C GLU A 36 -25.45 -12.34 0.84
N LYS A 37 -24.82 -13.24 0.08
CA LYS A 37 -24.91 -14.69 0.28
C LYS A 37 -23.72 -15.25 1.05
N ASP A 38 -22.65 -14.47 1.21
CA ASP A 38 -21.39 -14.93 1.80
C ASP A 38 -21.39 -14.71 3.31
N GLU A 39 -21.20 -15.78 4.09
CA GLU A 39 -21.17 -15.70 5.55
C GLU A 39 -19.73 -15.59 6.09
N PRO A 40 -19.51 -14.95 7.25
CA PRO A 40 -20.50 -14.20 8.03
C PRO A 40 -20.86 -12.84 7.37
N GLN A 41 -22.09 -12.39 7.54
CA GLN A 41 -22.46 -11.02 7.18
C GLN A 41 -21.93 -10.03 8.22
N TYR A 42 -21.00 -9.17 7.82
CA TYR A 42 -20.47 -8.09 8.65
C TYR A 42 -21.31 -6.82 8.47
N THR A 43 -21.46 -6.07 9.54
CA THR A 43 -21.94 -4.69 9.48
C THR A 43 -20.86 -3.78 8.90
N VAL A 44 -21.27 -2.59 8.43
CA VAL A 44 -20.34 -1.56 7.93
C VAL A 44 -19.26 -1.25 8.97
N ASP A 45 -19.63 -1.08 10.25
CA ASP A 45 -18.68 -0.75 11.31
C ASP A 45 -17.67 -1.88 11.56
N GLU A 46 -18.09 -3.15 11.44
CA GLU A 46 -17.18 -4.31 11.51
C GLU A 46 -16.23 -4.35 10.31
N GLU A 47 -16.71 -4.07 9.09
CA GLU A 47 -15.85 -3.97 7.90
C GLU A 47 -14.82 -2.83 8.02
N ILE A 48 -15.23 -1.66 8.53
CA ILE A 48 -14.33 -0.53 8.81
C ILE A 48 -13.27 -0.93 9.84
N ALA A 49 -13.67 -1.57 10.94
CA ALA A 49 -12.74 -2.03 11.96
C ALA A 49 -11.73 -3.06 11.40
N MET A 50 -12.18 -4.02 10.59
CA MET A 50 -11.30 -5.01 9.95
C MET A 50 -10.32 -4.36 8.96
N MET A 51 -10.76 -3.36 8.20
CA MET A 51 -9.86 -2.63 7.29
C MET A 51 -8.84 -1.79 8.08
N ASN A 52 -9.27 -1.08 9.13
CA ASN A 52 -8.37 -0.30 9.97
C ASN A 52 -7.32 -1.15 10.69
N GLU A 53 -7.69 -2.36 11.14
CA GLU A 53 -6.73 -3.31 11.69
C GLU A 53 -5.65 -3.68 10.65
N GLN A 54 -6.07 -3.95 9.41
CA GLN A 54 -5.15 -4.26 8.31
C GLN A 54 -4.28 -3.06 7.90
N ILE A 55 -4.85 -1.86 7.83
CA ILE A 55 -4.10 -0.61 7.58
C ILE A 55 -3.06 -0.41 8.67
N THR A 56 -3.44 -0.49 9.94
CA THR A 56 -2.52 -0.30 11.07
C THR A 56 -1.39 -1.34 11.05
N LYS A 57 -1.72 -2.61 10.83
CA LYS A 57 -0.75 -3.71 10.87
C LYS A 57 0.23 -3.69 9.70
N SER A 58 -0.22 -3.24 8.53
CA SER A 58 0.57 -3.29 7.30
C SER A 58 1.00 -1.94 6.78
N GLU A 59 0.67 -0.85 7.48
CA GLU A 59 0.75 0.52 6.96
C GLU A 59 0.02 0.69 5.61
N GLY A 60 -1.14 0.04 5.47
CA GLY A 60 -2.02 0.06 4.29
C GLY A 60 -1.54 -0.76 3.09
N PHE A 61 -0.36 -1.39 3.15
CA PHE A 61 0.18 -2.18 2.03
C PHE A 61 -0.52 -3.54 1.84
N ASP A 62 -1.10 -4.10 2.90
CA ASP A 62 -1.76 -5.39 2.88
C ASP A 62 -3.21 -5.24 3.33
N ILE A 63 -4.14 -5.22 2.36
CA ILE A 63 -5.59 -5.22 2.57
C ILE A 63 -6.16 -6.38 1.77
N ASP A 64 -6.90 -7.27 2.44
CA ASP A 64 -7.68 -8.33 1.82
C ASP A 64 -9.06 -7.79 1.44
N PHE A 65 -9.16 -7.26 0.23
CA PHE A 65 -10.38 -6.69 -0.29
C PHE A 65 -11.52 -7.70 -0.45
N SER A 66 -11.23 -9.01 -0.47
CA SER A 66 -12.25 -10.05 -0.58
C SER A 66 -13.11 -10.20 0.69
N LEU A 67 -12.67 -9.62 1.80
CA LEU A 67 -13.41 -9.62 3.06
C LEU A 67 -14.60 -8.66 3.05
N PHE A 68 -14.60 -7.66 2.18
CA PHE A 68 -15.55 -6.56 2.23
C PHE A 68 -16.62 -6.70 1.16
N ARG A 69 -17.85 -6.35 1.52
CA ARG A 69 -18.89 -6.06 0.54
C ARG A 69 -18.91 -4.56 0.19
N CYS A 70 -18.66 -3.70 1.17
CA CYS A 70 -18.70 -2.26 0.97
C CYS A 70 -17.45 -1.75 0.24
N LEU A 71 -17.60 -0.63 -0.46
CA LEU A 71 -16.49 0.11 -1.04
C LEU A 71 -16.00 1.15 -0.02
N PHE A 72 -14.69 1.15 0.23
CA PHE A 72 -14.01 2.08 1.11
C PHE A 72 -13.01 2.94 0.33
N ASN A 73 -12.39 3.90 1.00
CA ASN A 73 -11.41 4.84 0.45
C ASN A 73 -10.06 4.23 0.01
N TYR A 74 -9.78 2.99 0.41
CA TYR A 74 -8.64 2.23 -0.10
C TYR A 74 -9.07 1.35 -1.26
N HIS A 75 -8.23 1.30 -2.28
CA HIS A 75 -8.49 0.56 -3.50
C HIS A 75 -7.25 -0.23 -3.92
N LEU A 76 -7.48 -1.38 -4.56
CA LEU A 76 -6.43 -2.09 -5.27
C LEU A 76 -6.22 -1.43 -6.64
N VAL A 77 -4.96 -1.20 -7.01
CA VAL A 77 -4.62 -0.76 -8.37
C VAL A 77 -4.88 -1.91 -9.34
N ASP A 78 -5.74 -1.68 -10.33
CA ASP A 78 -5.88 -2.55 -11.50
C ASP A 78 -4.74 -2.24 -12.48
N PRO A 79 -3.81 -3.17 -12.74
CA PRO A 79 -2.65 -2.92 -13.60
C PRO A 79 -3.01 -2.75 -15.08
N ASP A 80 -4.19 -3.19 -15.52
CA ASP A 80 -4.63 -3.13 -16.91
C ASP A 80 -5.48 -1.88 -17.21
N ASP A 81 -5.77 -1.06 -16.19
CA ASP A 81 -6.54 0.18 -16.31
C ASP A 81 -5.65 1.42 -16.52
N PHE A 82 -6.25 2.58 -16.76
CA PHE A 82 -5.58 3.82 -17.18
C PHE A 82 -5.97 5.06 -16.34
N ASP A 83 -6.67 4.86 -15.22
CA ASP A 83 -7.37 5.89 -14.43
C ASP A 83 -6.51 7.05 -13.88
N PHE A 84 -5.19 6.92 -13.80
CA PHE A 84 -4.33 7.92 -13.14
C PHE A 84 -3.68 8.94 -14.08
N LEU A 85 -3.84 8.79 -15.40
CA LEU A 85 -3.19 9.64 -16.41
C LEU A 85 -4.22 10.45 -17.20
N ASP A 86 -3.71 11.48 -17.88
CA ASP A 86 -4.49 12.22 -18.87
C ASP A 86 -4.74 11.31 -20.09
N ASP A 87 -5.85 11.54 -20.80
CA ASP A 87 -6.39 10.67 -21.87
C ASP A 87 -5.40 10.42 -23.04
N GLU A 88 -4.29 11.15 -23.10
CA GLU A 88 -3.26 11.04 -24.14
C GLU A 88 -2.15 10.01 -23.84
N SER A 89 -2.10 9.43 -22.64
CA SER A 89 -1.11 8.39 -22.30
C SER A 89 -1.57 6.99 -22.69
N GLU A 90 -0.69 6.23 -23.33
CA GLU A 90 -0.86 4.79 -23.56
C GLU A 90 -0.28 3.93 -22.41
N GLU A 91 0.31 4.54 -21.38
CA GLU A 91 0.83 3.80 -20.21
C GLU A 91 -0.31 3.25 -19.34
N THR A 92 -0.26 1.96 -19.02
CA THR A 92 -1.19 1.38 -18.04
C THR A 92 -0.80 1.76 -16.61
N ASN A 93 -1.73 1.58 -15.68
CA ASN A 93 -1.46 1.64 -14.24
C ASN A 93 -0.32 0.70 -13.84
N GLY A 94 -0.22 -0.48 -14.46
CA GLY A 94 0.88 -1.43 -14.25
C GLY A 94 2.25 -0.86 -14.62
N ASP A 95 2.35 -0.19 -15.78
CA ASP A 95 3.57 0.51 -16.19
C ASP A 95 3.92 1.63 -15.20
N PHE A 96 2.90 2.32 -14.68
CA PHE A 96 3.05 3.36 -13.68
C PHE A 96 3.64 2.83 -12.37
N MET A 97 3.06 1.74 -11.83
CA MET A 97 3.54 1.11 -10.60
C MET A 97 4.96 0.57 -10.76
N LYS A 98 5.28 0.01 -11.94
CA LYS A 98 6.63 -0.46 -12.27
C LYS A 98 7.64 0.69 -12.26
N ARG A 99 7.34 1.79 -12.95
CA ARG A 99 8.22 2.97 -12.99
C ARG A 99 8.44 3.56 -11.60
N PHE A 100 7.39 3.68 -10.80
CA PHE A 100 7.50 4.15 -9.42
C PHE A 100 8.31 3.22 -8.53
N SER A 101 8.15 1.90 -8.68
CA SER A 101 8.95 0.92 -7.95
C SER A 101 10.43 1.01 -8.31
N GLN A 102 10.76 1.10 -9.61
CA GLN A 102 12.15 1.24 -10.08
C GLN A 102 12.82 2.52 -9.57
N GLU A 103 12.11 3.65 -9.63
CA GLU A 103 12.63 4.95 -9.21
C GLU A 103 12.70 5.06 -7.67
N SER A 104 11.82 4.37 -6.94
CA SER A 104 11.91 4.18 -5.48
C SER A 104 13.11 3.33 -5.09
N LEU A 105 13.33 2.20 -5.78
CA LEU A 105 14.45 1.30 -5.52
C LEU A 105 15.79 1.96 -5.83
N LYS A 106 15.86 2.74 -6.91
CA LYS A 106 17.06 3.52 -7.25
C LYS A 106 17.43 4.49 -6.13
N ARG A 107 16.47 5.25 -5.60
CA ARG A 107 16.71 6.14 -4.46
C ARG A 107 17.19 5.38 -3.23
N TYR A 108 16.54 4.27 -2.90
CA TYR A 108 16.96 3.42 -1.79
C TYR A 108 18.40 2.92 -1.95
N ASN A 109 18.77 2.45 -3.14
CA ASN A 109 20.13 2.01 -3.47
C ASN A 109 21.15 3.14 -3.29
N ASP A 110 20.84 4.34 -3.80
CA ASP A 110 21.69 5.52 -3.70
C ASP A 110 21.88 5.95 -2.22
N GLU A 111 20.80 5.93 -1.43
CA GLU A 111 20.80 6.32 -0.01
C GLU A 111 21.53 5.31 0.90
N CYS A 112 21.31 4.01 0.69
CA CYS A 112 21.93 2.95 1.48
C CYS A 112 23.35 2.60 1.01
N GLY A 113 23.80 3.15 -0.12
CA GLY A 113 25.06 2.77 -0.75
C GLY A 113 25.06 1.33 -1.27
N THR A 114 23.88 0.74 -1.48
CA THR A 114 23.68 -0.59 -2.03
C THR A 114 23.34 -0.46 -3.51
N ASN A 115 24.31 -0.24 -4.39
CA ASN A 115 24.05 -0.18 -5.86
C ASN A 115 23.79 -1.57 -6.47
N LYS A 116 23.04 -2.41 -5.78
CA LYS A 116 22.97 -3.85 -6.04
C LYS A 116 21.56 -4.36 -6.27
N TYR A 117 20.55 -3.85 -5.57
CA TYR A 117 19.22 -4.40 -5.73
C TYR A 117 18.67 -4.08 -7.12
N GLU A 118 18.25 -5.12 -7.82
CA GLU A 118 17.67 -5.03 -9.16
C GLU A 118 16.16 -5.24 -9.06
N PHE A 119 15.38 -4.37 -9.69
CA PHE A 119 13.93 -4.53 -9.71
C PHE A 119 13.54 -5.81 -10.48
N HIS A 120 12.64 -6.62 -9.92
CA HIS A 120 12.07 -7.79 -10.59
C HIS A 120 10.65 -7.48 -11.12
N GLU A 121 9.67 -7.39 -10.23
CA GLU A 121 8.27 -7.20 -10.59
C GLU A 121 7.46 -6.49 -9.49
N VAL A 122 6.34 -5.87 -9.87
CA VAL A 122 5.35 -5.38 -8.91
C VAL A 122 4.45 -6.55 -8.51
N VAL A 123 4.28 -6.77 -7.19
CA VAL A 123 3.40 -7.81 -6.67
C VAL A 123 1.97 -7.30 -6.56
N LYS A 124 1.81 -6.10 -5.98
CA LYS A 124 0.53 -5.41 -5.84
C LYS A 124 0.74 -3.95 -5.47
N ALA A 125 -0.28 -3.13 -5.67
CA ALA A 125 -0.32 -1.77 -5.16
C ALA A 125 -1.72 -1.43 -4.65
N ASN A 126 -1.78 -0.83 -3.48
CA ASN A 126 -2.98 -0.19 -2.97
C ASN A 126 -2.88 1.33 -3.15
N PHE A 127 -4.01 2.03 -3.14
CA PHE A 127 -4.01 3.48 -3.07
C PHE A 127 -5.18 4.04 -2.26
N HIS A 128 -5.01 5.27 -1.76
CA HIS A 128 -6.08 6.11 -1.24
C HIS A 128 -5.87 7.57 -1.66
N GLY A 129 -6.89 8.41 -1.48
CA GLY A 129 -6.79 9.85 -1.73
C GLY A 129 -5.95 10.58 -0.67
N SER A 130 -5.09 11.52 -1.09
CA SER A 130 -4.28 12.38 -0.20
C SER A 130 -3.88 13.70 -0.90
N CYS A 131 -4.90 14.51 -1.25
CA CYS A 131 -4.76 15.65 -2.18
C CYS A 131 -4.03 15.25 -3.47
N GLY A 132 -4.39 14.08 -4.00
CA GLY A 132 -3.57 13.27 -4.89
C GLY A 132 -3.86 11.80 -4.63
N TYR A 133 -2.98 10.93 -5.11
CA TYR A 133 -2.99 9.50 -4.80
C TYR A 133 -1.78 9.16 -3.94
N MET A 134 -2.03 8.46 -2.84
CA MET A 134 -0.99 7.81 -2.05
C MET A 134 -0.91 6.35 -2.49
N PHE A 135 0.11 5.99 -3.26
CA PHE A 135 0.38 4.62 -3.68
C PHE A 135 1.20 3.89 -2.62
N LEU A 136 0.77 2.66 -2.32
CA LEU A 136 1.37 1.74 -1.37
C LEU A 136 1.75 0.47 -2.13
N ILE A 137 2.95 0.47 -2.71
CA ILE A 137 3.39 -0.54 -3.67
C ILE A 137 4.24 -1.60 -2.98
N THR A 138 3.92 -2.87 -3.19
CA THR A 138 4.76 -4.02 -2.82
C THR A 138 5.36 -4.62 -4.10
N PHE A 139 6.66 -4.82 -4.14
CA PHE A 139 7.39 -5.31 -5.32
C PHE A 139 8.55 -6.22 -4.92
N GLN A 140 8.98 -7.07 -5.85
CA GLN A 140 10.14 -7.95 -5.68
C GLN A 140 11.40 -7.32 -6.26
N VAL A 141 12.53 -7.60 -5.63
CA VAL A 141 13.87 -7.22 -6.08
C VAL A 141 14.82 -8.42 -5.99
N PHE A 142 15.83 -8.46 -6.84
CA PHE A 142 16.94 -9.39 -6.71
C PHE A 142 18.12 -8.74 -5.99
N ASP A 143 18.69 -9.45 -5.01
CA ASP A 143 19.99 -9.11 -4.44
C ASP A 143 21.09 -9.96 -5.08
N PRO A 144 21.95 -9.38 -5.93
CA PRO A 144 23.02 -10.12 -6.57
C PRO A 144 24.12 -10.58 -5.59
N SER A 145 24.08 -10.15 -4.33
CA SER A 145 25.06 -10.57 -3.32
C SER A 145 24.78 -11.97 -2.77
N ASP A 146 23.51 -12.36 -2.70
CA ASP A 146 23.07 -13.67 -2.20
C ASP A 146 22.20 -14.46 -3.20
N ASP A 147 21.96 -13.89 -4.40
CA ASP A 147 21.14 -14.48 -5.46
C ASP A 147 19.72 -14.82 -4.97
N GLN A 148 19.20 -14.00 -4.05
CA GLN A 148 17.85 -14.15 -3.49
C GLN A 148 16.92 -13.04 -3.97
N GLU A 149 15.65 -13.42 -4.14
CA GLU A 149 14.56 -12.46 -4.26
C GLU A 149 14.18 -11.92 -2.88
N LYS A 150 13.96 -10.61 -2.79
CA LYS A 150 13.54 -9.91 -1.58
C LYS A 150 12.33 -9.05 -1.89
N THR A 151 11.40 -9.00 -0.95
CA THR A 151 10.20 -8.15 -1.08
C THR A 151 10.48 -6.77 -0.50
N PHE A 152 10.15 -5.75 -1.27
CA PHE A 152 10.24 -4.35 -0.91
C PHE A 152 8.85 -3.70 -0.94
N GLN A 153 8.76 -2.58 -0.23
CA GLN A 153 7.60 -1.72 -0.16
C GLN A 153 8.03 -0.27 -0.41
N ALA A 154 7.25 0.46 -1.21
CA ALA A 154 7.43 1.87 -1.44
C ALA A 154 6.12 2.65 -1.27
N ARG A 155 6.21 3.81 -0.64
CA ARG A 155 5.12 4.78 -0.52
C ARG A 155 5.41 5.96 -1.43
N ILE A 156 4.47 6.29 -2.32
CA ILE A 156 4.63 7.36 -3.29
C ILE A 156 3.37 8.22 -3.27
N ARG A 157 3.55 9.54 -3.14
CA ARG A 157 2.48 10.50 -3.35
C ARG A 157 2.55 11.06 -4.77
N TYR A 158 1.46 10.93 -5.50
CA TYR A 158 1.34 11.33 -6.89
C TYR A 158 0.19 12.31 -7.11
N THR A 159 0.46 13.33 -7.92
CA THR A 159 -0.54 14.27 -8.44
C THR A 159 -0.12 14.66 -9.86
N THR A 160 -1.07 15.09 -10.69
CA THR A 160 -0.78 15.67 -12.01
C THR A 160 -0.30 17.12 -11.94
N HIS A 161 -0.39 17.77 -10.77
CA HIS A 161 -0.10 19.20 -10.59
C HIS A 161 1.26 19.50 -9.95
N TYR A 162 1.87 18.52 -9.29
CA TYR A 162 3.14 18.66 -8.57
C TYR A 162 4.07 17.49 -8.88
N PRO A 163 5.40 17.67 -8.74
CA PRO A 163 6.35 16.58 -8.86
C PRO A 163 5.98 15.40 -7.96
N THR A 164 6.18 14.19 -8.46
CA THR A 164 5.95 12.96 -7.67
C THR A 164 6.87 12.93 -6.45
N GLU A 165 6.29 12.65 -5.30
CA GLU A 165 6.99 12.56 -4.03
C GLU A 165 7.20 11.10 -3.65
N PHE A 166 8.46 10.68 -3.62
CA PHE A 166 8.85 9.34 -3.19
C PHE A 166 9.10 9.36 -1.69
N VAL A 167 8.09 8.93 -0.92
CA VAL A 167 8.08 9.12 0.53
C VAL A 167 9.11 8.21 1.22
N PHE A 168 9.08 6.92 0.90
CA PHE A 168 10.12 5.98 1.30
C PHE A 168 10.10 4.74 0.40
N CYS A 169 11.19 3.98 0.49
CA CYS A 169 11.34 2.63 -0.04
C CYS A 169 12.10 1.81 1.00
N ARG A 170 11.69 0.57 1.27
CA ARG A 170 12.32 -0.31 2.27
C ARG A 170 12.03 -1.78 1.99
N PRO A 171 12.84 -2.72 2.53
CA PRO A 171 12.44 -4.11 2.61
C PRO A 171 11.09 -4.25 3.33
N LYS A 172 10.24 -5.18 2.90
CA LYS A 172 8.98 -5.48 3.57
C LYS A 172 9.29 -5.94 5.01
N PRO A 173 8.68 -5.33 6.05
CA PRO A 173 8.91 -5.75 7.43
C PRO A 173 8.50 -7.21 7.62
N ASN A 174 9.37 -8.01 8.25
CA ASN A 174 9.04 -9.38 8.65
C ASN A 174 8.35 -9.33 10.02
N PRO A 175 7.10 -9.82 10.16
CA PRO A 175 6.37 -9.75 11.42
C PRO A 175 7.05 -10.51 12.58
N GLU A 176 7.90 -11.50 12.28
CA GLU A 176 8.58 -12.30 13.31
C GLU A 176 9.79 -11.58 13.94
N VAL A 177 10.40 -10.60 13.26
CA VAL A 177 11.65 -9.97 13.72
C VAL A 177 11.40 -8.94 14.83
N ASP A 178 10.20 -8.38 14.91
CA ASP A 178 9.86 -7.36 15.93
C ASP A 178 9.60 -7.96 17.33
N SER A 179 9.52 -9.30 17.44
CA SER A 179 9.15 -9.96 18.70
C SER A 179 10.31 -10.24 19.67
N HIS A 180 11.56 -10.02 19.27
CA HIS A 180 12.72 -10.48 20.06
C HIS A 180 13.54 -9.40 20.77
N GLU A 181 13.29 -8.10 20.58
CA GLU A 181 14.12 -7.06 21.22
C GLU A 181 13.58 -6.45 22.52
N THR A 182 12.39 -6.82 23.01
CA THR A 182 11.84 -6.21 24.25
C THR A 182 11.85 -7.11 25.51
N ALA A 183 12.54 -8.26 25.50
CA ALA A 183 12.44 -9.22 26.61
C ALA A 183 13.58 -9.20 27.65
N GLU A 184 14.62 -8.37 27.52
CA GLU A 184 15.75 -8.39 28.47
C GLU A 184 16.13 -7.00 29.01
N GLU A 185 15.22 -6.33 29.73
CA GLU A 185 15.63 -5.30 30.70
C GLU A 185 15.02 -5.56 32.09
N ASP A 186 15.83 -6.26 32.89
CA ASP A 186 16.06 -6.02 34.31
C ASP A 186 14.89 -6.15 35.31
N VAL A 187 14.59 -7.41 35.65
CA VAL A 187 14.26 -7.79 37.04
C VAL A 187 15.55 -7.84 37.85
N LYS A 188 16.09 -6.68 38.26
CA LYS A 188 17.11 -6.57 39.32
C LYS A 188 16.94 -5.25 40.09
N GLY A 189 16.35 -5.33 41.29
CA GLY A 189 16.34 -4.22 42.25
C GLY A 189 15.28 -4.37 43.31
#